data_AF-A0A1W9GN58-F1
#
_entry.id   AF-A0A1W9GN58-F1
#
_cell.length_a   1.000
_cell.length_b   1.000
_cell.length_c   1.000
_cell.angle_alpha   90.00
_cell.angle_beta   90.00
_cell.angle_gamma   90.00
#
_symmetry.space_group_name_H-M   'P 1'
#
loop_
_entity.id
_entity.type
_entity.pdbx_description
1 polymer ?
#
loop_
_entity_poly.entity_id
_entity_poly.type
_entity_poly.pdbx_seq_one_letter_code
_entity_poly.pdbx_strand_id
1 'polypeptide(L)'
;MSTAIDEIKAQIATKEAEMSRIDDELNVLRKALTILSGRRVAPETSNGGTHAEHKIPELIKTVLRDSKTGMLSTDELVSQVKAKGSHSTRQTILGSAYRMAKDPNPEVKSLGKGVFALNQFHGSTASLEDNSGVEQANSMNQ
;
A
#
# COMPACT_ATOMS: atom_id res chain seq x y z
N MET A 1 14.96 21.59 40.75
CA MET A 1 15.21 20.53 39.74
C MET A 1 14.14 19.47 39.94
N SER A 2 13.40 19.11 38.90
CA SER A 2 12.12 18.39 39.01
C SER A 2 12.30 16.86 38.98
N THR A 3 12.47 16.25 40.16
CA THR A 3 12.67 14.81 40.36
C THR A 3 11.48 13.96 39.91
N ALA A 4 10.26 14.49 39.98
CA ALA A 4 9.05 13.76 39.59
C ALA A 4 8.96 13.47 38.08
N ILE A 5 9.52 14.34 37.23
CA ILE A 5 9.51 14.13 35.76
C ILE A 5 10.46 12.99 35.39
N ASP A 6 11.60 12.88 36.08
CA ASP A 6 12.59 11.83 35.81
C ASP A 6 12.10 10.47 36.30
N GLU A 7 11.37 10.43 37.42
CA GLU A 7 10.68 9.21 37.89
C GLU A 7 9.60 8.73 36.91
N ILE A 8 8.80 9.64 36.36
CA ILE A 8 7.79 9.30 35.36
C ILE A 8 8.44 8.73 34.09
N LYS A 9 9.54 9.33 33.62
CA LYS A 9 10.29 8.82 32.46
C LYS A 9 10.86 7.41 32.71
N ALA A 10 11.37 7.16 33.91
CA ALA A 10 11.89 5.84 34.28
C ALA A 10 10.76 4.78 34.30
N GLN A 11 9.58 5.14 34.78
CA GLN A 11 8.40 4.26 34.75
C GLN A 11 7.92 3.98 33.32
N ILE A 12 7.90 4.98 32.45
CA ILE A 12 7.54 4.81 31.03
C ILE A 12 8.52 3.85 30.35
N ALA A 13 9.83 4.07 30.50
CA ALA A 13 10.84 3.19 29.91
C ALA A 13 10.74 1.74 30.42
N THR A 14 10.40 1.56 31.70
CA THR A 14 10.16 0.23 32.28
C THR A 14 8.94 -0.43 31.64
N LYS A 15 7.84 0.31 31.44
CA LYS A 15 6.62 -0.20 30.81
C LYS A 15 6.81 -0.51 29.33
N GLU A 16 7.58 0.29 28.61
CA GLU A 16 7.95 0.02 27.21
C GLU A 16 8.77 -1.28 27.10
N ALA A 17 9.71 -1.50 28.03
CA ALA A 17 10.48 -2.73 28.08
C ALA A 17 9.61 -3.96 28.41
N GLU A 18 8.65 -3.82 29.33
CA GLU A 18 7.66 -4.88 29.62
C GLU A 18 6.79 -5.20 28.40
N MET A 19 6.30 -4.19 27.68
CA MET A 19 5.53 -4.38 26.45
C MET A 19 6.33 -5.12 25.37
N SER A 20 7.60 -4.74 25.17
CA SER A 20 8.47 -5.43 24.21
C SER A 20 8.63 -6.92 24.52
N ARG A 21 8.72 -7.28 25.81
CA ARG A 21 8.81 -8.69 26.22
C ARG A 21 7.51 -9.46 25.94
N ILE A 22 6.36 -8.83 26.17
CA ILE A 22 5.05 -9.43 25.88
C ILE A 22 4.90 -9.71 24.38
N ASP A 23 5.36 -8.81 23.51
CA ASP A 23 5.31 -9.00 22.06
C ASP A 23 6.18 -10.19 21.62
N ASP A 24 7.37 -10.36 22.22
CA ASP A 24 8.23 -11.51 21.97
C ASP A 24 7.57 -12.83 22.39
N GLU A 25 6.95 -12.87 23.58
CA GLU A 25 6.22 -14.04 24.08
C GLU A 25 5.00 -14.39 23.21
N LEU A 26 4.25 -13.38 22.77
CA LEU A 26 3.12 -13.57 21.83
C LEU A 26 3.60 -14.14 20.49
N ASN A 27 4.75 -13.70 19.98
CA ASN A 27 5.32 -14.24 18.76
C ASN A 27 5.74 -15.71 18.91
N VAL A 28 6.31 -16.09 20.06
CA VAL A 28 6.63 -17.49 20.37
C VAL A 28 5.35 -18.34 20.41
N LEU A 29 4.31 -17.87 21.09
CA LEU A 29 3.03 -18.57 21.19
C LEU A 29 2.33 -18.73 19.84
N ARG A 30 2.36 -17.69 18.99
CA ARG A 30 1.82 -17.76 17.61
C ARG A 30 2.53 -18.81 16.77
N LYS A 31 3.86 -18.90 16.86
CA LYS A 31 4.66 -19.94 16.19
C LYS A 31 4.30 -21.33 16.72
N ALA A 32 4.16 -21.49 18.03
CA ALA A 32 3.77 -22.76 18.64
C ALA A 32 2.36 -23.21 18.21
N LEU A 33 1.38 -22.31 18.24
CA LEU A 33 0.01 -22.58 17.79
C LEU A 33 -0.04 -22.96 16.31
N THR A 34 0.78 -22.31 15.49
CA THR A 34 0.92 -22.61 14.07
C THR A 34 1.41 -24.04 13.86
N ILE A 35 2.44 -24.47 14.59
CA ILE A 35 2.97 -25.84 14.53
C ILE A 35 1.90 -26.84 15.01
N LEU A 36 1.23 -26.57 16.13
CA LEU A 36 0.23 -27.47 16.71
C LEU A 36 -1.02 -27.64 15.83
N SER A 37 -1.41 -26.59 15.11
CA SER A 37 -2.59 -26.60 14.23
C SER A 37 -2.38 -27.37 12.92
N GLY A 38 -1.19 -27.91 12.66
CA GLY A 38 -0.90 -28.70 11.45
C GLY A 38 -0.94 -27.89 10.15
N ARG A 39 -1.11 -26.57 10.23
CA ARG A 39 -0.94 -25.68 9.07
C ARG A 39 0.54 -25.67 8.71
N ARG A 40 0.89 -26.26 7.56
CA ARG A 40 2.17 -25.98 6.91
C ARG A 40 2.20 -24.52 6.53
N VAL A 41 2.78 -23.70 7.39
CA VAL A 41 3.07 -22.31 7.08
C VAL A 41 4.29 -22.33 6.16
N ALA A 42 4.07 -21.93 4.91
CA ALA A 42 5.16 -21.56 4.02
C ALA A 42 6.11 -20.65 4.82
N PRO A 43 7.43 -20.87 4.77
CA PRO A 43 8.36 -20.18 5.65
C PRO A 43 8.09 -18.68 5.57
N GLU A 44 7.50 -18.14 6.62
CA GLU A 44 7.36 -16.71 6.75
C GLU A 44 8.78 -16.21 6.95
N THR A 45 9.31 -15.62 5.88
CA THR A 45 10.44 -14.71 5.97
C THR A 45 10.18 -13.81 7.16
N SER A 46 11.12 -13.83 8.10
CA SER A 46 11.15 -13.02 9.32
C SER A 46 10.70 -11.57 9.06
N ASN A 47 9.41 -11.31 9.10
CA ASN A 47 8.84 -9.97 9.12
C ASN A 47 8.80 -9.55 10.59
N GLY A 48 9.98 -9.31 11.15
CA GLY A 48 10.09 -8.42 12.30
C GLY A 48 9.63 -7.04 11.85
N GLY A 49 8.50 -6.56 12.36
CA GLY A 49 7.98 -5.23 12.06
C GLY A 49 6.46 -5.13 12.00
N THR A 50 5.77 -5.48 13.09
CA THR A 50 4.47 -4.87 13.40
C THR A 50 4.69 -3.37 13.54
N HIS A 51 4.39 -2.59 12.48
CA HIS A 51 3.86 -1.20 12.53
C HIS A 51 3.80 -0.47 11.16
N ALA A 52 4.14 -1.09 10.02
CA ALA A 52 4.14 -0.39 8.72
C ALA A 52 3.28 -1.01 7.60
N GLU A 53 2.72 -2.21 7.77
CA GLU A 53 2.03 -2.91 6.67
C GLU A 53 0.71 -2.26 6.24
N HIS A 54 0.07 -1.46 7.09
CA HIS A 54 -1.15 -0.71 6.73
C HIS A 54 -0.92 0.55 5.88
N LYS A 55 0.33 0.91 5.55
CA LYS A 55 0.62 2.13 4.75
C LYS A 55 0.97 1.85 3.29
N ILE A 56 1.28 0.61 2.90
CA ILE A 56 1.74 0.32 1.52
C ILE A 56 0.68 0.66 0.46
N PRO A 57 -0.61 0.27 0.62
CA PRO A 57 -1.64 0.65 -0.35
C PRO A 57 -1.82 2.16 -0.48
N GLU A 58 -1.82 2.89 0.64
CA GLU A 58 -1.94 4.35 0.66
C GLU A 58 -0.72 5.04 0.06
N LEU A 59 0.49 4.53 0.32
CA LEU A 59 1.71 5.01 -0.29
C LEU A 59 1.71 4.78 -1.81
N ILE A 60 1.25 3.61 -2.28
CA ILE A 60 1.10 3.33 -3.71
C ILE A 60 0.13 4.33 -4.36
N LYS A 61 -1.04 4.57 -3.75
CA LYS A 61 -2.01 5.57 -4.25
C LYS A 61 -1.40 6.97 -4.30
N THR A 62 -0.71 7.37 -3.24
CA THR A 62 -0.06 8.69 -3.15
C THR A 62 1.01 8.84 -4.23
N VAL A 63 1.87 7.83 -4.41
CA VAL A 63 2.92 7.82 -5.42
C VAL A 63 2.35 7.89 -6.84
N LEU A 64 1.30 7.13 -7.14
CA LEU A 64 0.65 7.16 -8.45
C LEU A 64 -0.08 8.50 -8.69
N ARG A 65 -0.66 9.11 -7.65
CA ARG A 65 -1.30 10.43 -7.71
C ARG A 65 -0.30 11.54 -7.97
N ASP A 66 0.85 11.48 -7.31
CA ASP A 66 1.91 12.49 -7.42
C ASP A 66 2.75 12.31 -8.71
N SER A 67 2.59 11.19 -9.41
CA SER A 67 3.32 10.94 -10.66
C SER A 67 2.82 11.88 -11.76
N LYS A 68 3.76 12.59 -12.40
CA LYS A 68 3.45 13.54 -13.50
C LYS A 68 2.72 12.89 -14.68
N THR A 69 2.99 11.61 -14.91
CA THR A 69 2.45 10.80 -16.01
C THR A 69 1.18 10.05 -15.64
N GLY A 70 0.81 9.99 -14.35
CA GLY A 70 -0.28 9.14 -13.84
C GLY A 70 -0.02 7.62 -13.97
N MET A 71 1.16 7.23 -14.44
CA MET A 71 1.56 5.86 -14.73
C MET A 71 3.01 5.64 -14.34
N LEU A 72 3.29 4.51 -13.67
CA LEU A 72 4.64 4.14 -13.24
C LEU A 72 4.93 2.68 -13.61
N SER A 73 6.14 2.42 -14.08
CA SER A 73 6.67 1.06 -14.18
C SER A 73 6.88 0.43 -12.80
N THR A 74 7.05 -0.90 -12.76
CA THR A 74 7.36 -1.64 -11.53
C THR A 74 8.58 -1.08 -10.80
N ASP A 75 9.65 -0.74 -11.51
CA ASP A 75 10.87 -0.18 -10.91
C ASP A 75 10.64 1.22 -10.34
N GLU A 76 9.95 2.08 -11.09
CA GLU A 76 9.64 3.44 -10.65
C GLU A 76 8.69 3.44 -9.46
N LEU A 77 7.65 2.60 -9.48
CA LEU A 77 6.71 2.46 -8.37
C LEU A 77 7.43 2.02 -7.09
N VAL A 78 8.28 0.99 -7.17
CA VAL A 78 9.04 0.50 -6.02
C VAL A 78 10.00 1.56 -5.51
N SER A 79 10.71 2.25 -6.41
CA SER A 79 11.64 3.32 -6.05
C SER A 79 10.93 4.47 -5.32
N GLN A 80 9.80 4.95 -5.87
CA GLN A 80 9.06 6.08 -5.30
C GLN A 80 8.34 5.71 -3.98
N VAL A 81 7.81 4.50 -3.86
CA VAL A 81 7.20 4.02 -2.60
C VAL A 81 8.25 3.94 -1.48
N LYS A 82 9.47 3.51 -1.81
CA LYS A 82 10.60 3.53 -0.86
C LYS A 82 11.03 4.95 -0.51
N ALA A 83 11.12 5.83 -1.51
CA ALA A 83 11.46 7.24 -1.30
C ALA A 83 10.46 7.97 -0.38
N LYS A 84 9.18 7.58 -0.39
CA LYS A 84 8.16 8.09 0.55
C LYS A 84 8.19 7.45 1.95
N GLY A 85 9.22 6.67 2.28
CA GLY A 85 9.44 6.15 3.63
C GLY A 85 9.00 4.70 3.85
N SER A 86 8.74 3.93 2.78
CA SER A 86 8.53 2.49 2.93
C SER A 86 9.87 1.75 3.04
N HIS A 87 10.04 0.95 4.09
CA HIS A 87 11.14 -0.01 4.24
C HIS A 87 10.79 -1.41 3.72
N SER A 88 9.65 -1.56 3.03
CA SER A 88 9.17 -2.84 2.55
C SER A 88 9.99 -3.40 1.40
N THR A 89 9.99 -4.73 1.26
CA THR A 89 10.66 -5.40 0.14
C THR A 89 9.95 -5.10 -1.19
N ARG A 90 10.69 -5.27 -2.31
CA ARG A 90 10.11 -5.17 -3.66
C ARG A 90 8.89 -6.08 -3.82
N GLN A 91 8.99 -7.32 -3.35
CA GLN A 91 7.93 -8.33 -3.46
C GLN A 91 6.68 -7.92 -2.67
N THR A 92 6.85 -7.34 -1.48
CA THR A 92 5.73 -6.84 -0.67
C THR A 92 5.00 -5.69 -1.38
N ILE A 93 5.75 -4.72 -1.92
CA ILE A 93 5.19 -3.55 -2.62
C ILE A 93 4.43 -3.99 -3.88
N LEU A 94 5.07 -4.81 -4.73
CA LEU A 94 4.45 -5.30 -5.96
C LEU A 94 3.27 -6.22 -5.66
N GLY A 95 3.39 -7.11 -4.68
CA GLY A 95 2.30 -7.96 -4.23
C GLY A 95 1.09 -7.14 -3.77
N SER A 96 1.31 -6.02 -3.08
CA SER A 96 0.25 -5.09 -2.72
C SER A 96 -0.39 -4.43 -3.96
N ALA A 97 0.42 -3.90 -4.88
CA ALA A 97 -0.07 -3.27 -6.10
C ALA A 97 -0.90 -4.23 -6.97
N TYR A 98 -0.47 -5.50 -7.11
CA TYR A 98 -1.22 -6.52 -7.84
C TYR A 98 -2.51 -6.94 -7.14
N ARG A 99 -2.53 -6.99 -5.80
CA ARG A 99 -3.78 -7.24 -5.05
C ARG A 99 -4.78 -6.10 -5.25
N MET A 100 -4.33 -4.86 -5.17
CA MET A 100 -5.18 -3.68 -5.43
C MET A 100 -5.74 -3.68 -6.86
N ALA A 101 -4.96 -4.15 -7.83
CA ALA A 101 -5.40 -4.26 -9.22
C ALA A 101 -6.37 -5.43 -9.50
N LYS A 102 -6.49 -6.39 -8.57
CA LYS A 102 -7.40 -7.54 -8.67
C LYS A 102 -8.65 -7.39 -7.79
N ASP A 103 -8.75 -6.29 -7.04
CA ASP A 103 -9.91 -5.98 -6.21
C ASP A 103 -11.16 -5.84 -7.11
N PRO A 104 -12.35 -6.33 -6.67
CA PRO A 104 -13.61 -6.09 -7.36
C PRO A 104 -13.91 -4.62 -7.70
N ASN A 105 -13.41 -3.67 -6.89
CA ASN A 105 -13.46 -2.24 -7.19
C ASN A 105 -12.03 -1.65 -7.16
N PRO A 106 -11.23 -1.85 -8.22
CA PRO A 106 -9.80 -1.59 -8.16
C PRO A 106 -9.51 -0.10 -8.22
N GLU A 107 -8.93 0.47 -7.17
CA GLU A 107 -8.44 1.86 -7.15
C GLU A 107 -7.15 2.05 -7.98
N VAL A 108 -6.43 0.96 -8.24
CA VAL A 108 -5.20 0.92 -9.03
C VAL A 108 -5.42 -0.08 -10.16
N LYS A 109 -5.00 0.26 -11.38
CA LYS A 109 -5.04 -0.65 -12.53
C LYS A 109 -3.63 -1.05 -12.97
N SER A 110 -3.47 -2.31 -13.34
CA SER A 110 -2.28 -2.80 -14.04
C SER A 110 -2.53 -2.71 -15.54
N LEU A 111 -1.77 -1.87 -16.24
CA LEU A 111 -1.93 -1.61 -17.69
C LEU A 111 -1.23 -2.67 -18.57
N GLY A 112 -0.65 -3.71 -17.96
CA GLY A 112 0.18 -4.70 -18.64
C GLY A 112 1.65 -4.29 -18.68
N LYS A 113 2.55 -5.24 -18.98
CA LYS A 113 4.01 -5.06 -19.04
C LYS A 113 4.64 -4.47 -17.76
N GLY A 114 4.03 -4.69 -16.60
CA GLY A 114 4.54 -4.18 -15.32
C GLY A 114 4.37 -2.67 -15.15
N VAL A 115 3.31 -2.08 -15.71
CA VAL A 115 2.94 -0.67 -15.52
C VAL A 115 1.67 -0.57 -14.66
N PHE A 116 1.70 0.34 -13.68
CA PHE A 116 0.59 0.63 -12.77
C PHE A 116 0.12 2.07 -12.93
N ALA A 117 -1.18 2.28 -12.79
CA ALA A 117 -1.81 3.60 -12.83
C ALA A 117 -2.97 3.67 -11.82
N LEU A 118 -3.39 4.86 -11.43
CA LEU A 118 -4.65 5.01 -10.70
C LEU A 118 -5.83 4.69 -11.62
N ASN A 119 -6.82 3.98 -11.09
CA ASN A 119 -8.10 3.83 -11.75
C ASN A 119 -8.91 5.09 -11.43
N GLN A 120 -9.12 5.96 -12.43
CA GLN A 120 -9.92 7.16 -12.26
C GLN A 120 -11.39 6.75 -12.15
N PHE A 121 -11.85 6.35 -10.97
CA PHE A 121 -13.27 6.47 -10.65
C PHE A 121 -13.53 7.95 -10.28
N HIS A 122 -13.53 8.80 -11.30
CA HIS A 122 -14.06 10.15 -11.16
C HIS A 122 -15.59 10.03 -11.05
N GLY A 123 -16.09 9.96 -9.82
CA GLY A 123 -17.39 10.49 -9.50
C GLY A 123 -17.36 12.00 -9.72
N SER A 124 -17.66 12.46 -10.93
CA SER A 124 -18.10 13.81 -11.22
C SER A 124 -19.02 13.77 -12.43
N THR A 125 -20.31 13.65 -12.15
CA THR A 125 -21.35 14.25 -12.99
C THR A 125 -21.10 15.76 -13.00
N ALA A 126 -20.31 16.25 -13.96
CA ALA A 126 -20.19 17.67 -14.23
C ALA A 126 -20.10 17.86 -15.75
N SER A 127 -21.26 18.20 -16.33
CA SER A 127 -21.50 18.78 -17.65
C SER A 127 -20.69 18.24 -18.83
N LEU A 128 -21.24 17.22 -19.47
CA LEU A 128 -21.27 17.20 -20.94
C LEU A 128 -22.46 18.07 -21.36
N GLU A 129 -22.25 19.39 -21.35
CA GLU A 129 -23.05 20.27 -22.18
C GLU A 129 -22.75 19.91 -23.63
N ASP A 130 -23.79 19.33 -24.24
CA ASP A 130 -24.25 19.53 -25.60
C ASP A 130 -23.23 20.19 -26.55
N ASN A 131 -22.59 19.36 -27.38
CA ASN A 131 -21.97 19.86 -28.60
C ASN A 131 -22.26 18.87 -29.73
N SER A 132 -23.54 18.72 -30.07
CA SER A 132 -23.95 18.14 -31.35
C SER A 132 -23.63 19.14 -32.48
N GLY A 133 -22.35 19.20 -32.82
CA GLY A 133 -21.84 20.09 -33.86
C GLY A 133 -20.67 19.44 -34.57
N VAL A 134 -20.94 18.38 -35.34
CA VAL A 134 -20.04 17.98 -36.44
C VAL A 134 -20.87 17.67 -37.67
N GLU A 135 -20.81 18.63 -38.57
CA GLU A 135 -21.15 18.63 -39.98
C GLU A 135 -20.85 17.28 -40.67
N GLN A 136 -21.87 16.63 -41.21
CA GLN A 136 -21.69 15.68 -42.31
C GLN A 136 -21.62 16.47 -43.61
N ALA A 137 -20.40 16.78 -44.04
CA ALA A 137 -20.11 17.22 -45.39
C ALA A 137 -19.51 16.05 -46.20
N ASN A 138 -20.11 15.84 -47.38
CA ASN A 138 -19.59 15.14 -48.57
C ASN A 138 -19.41 13.62 -48.50
N SER A 139 -19.65 12.84 -49.55
CA SER A 139 -20.11 12.98 -50.95
C SER A 139 -20.08 11.53 -51.49
N MET A 140 -21.07 11.01 -52.23
CA MET A 140 -21.18 11.00 -53.70
C MET A 140 -21.36 9.56 -54.20
N ASN A 141 -22.14 9.41 -55.29
CA ASN A 141 -22.15 8.35 -56.30
C ASN A 141 -22.56 6.94 -55.80
N GLN A 142 -23.69 6.38 -56.23
CA GLN A 142 -24.11 6.07 -57.61
C GLN A 142 -25.63 5.96 -57.72
#